data_AF-A0A832GDW6-F1
#
_entry.id   AF-A0A832GDW6-F1
#
_cell.length_a   1.000
_cell.length_b   1.000
_cell.length_c   1.000
_cell.angle_alpha   90.00
_cell.angle_beta   90.00
_cell.angle_gamma   90.00
#
_symmetry.space_group_name_H-M   'P 1'
#
loop_
_entity.id
_entity.type
_entity.pdbx_description
1 polymer ?
#
loop_
_entity_poly.entity_id
_entity_poly.type
_entity_poly.pdbx_seq_one_letter_code
_entity_poly.pdbx_strand_id
1 'polypeptide(L)'
;MKYVLLAIFIVLSGLMVAAQIQLRRRDPDEVRLYWVTDNNPARALQTRLGARFIQQRLGDDPRRVKVVVDFNNTGTQKIIVQSLGGIGGDVMDVYAGWMLNDLVRADVLLPWDEQWARSVGVDLSRIWPQVHDQLAVNGVQYAIPANVDAYVMFWNLRILERKKAELAAAGYPLPLRPWLTWDDYRRIARVLNPSGQLREPYMLDTVNPSVLVWQAGGWTFNQTATRCTLDSDEAERAWQLHFDLVHKDRVMPTPSERAGMADAGGWGSNQDLFNANRLTTIMIGRWGLITFRKAQYRYADNQPVMQDGAAAVLPDPLRFQVTFQPVIDLERPVWIVATRSVAINRRTPNLELAKHFIAYLGDESYNRAIDDAADA
;
A
#
# COMPACT_ATOMS: atom_id res chain seq x y z
N MET A 1 -1.83 6.28 50.10
CA MET A 1 -1.17 5.31 49.19
C MET A 1 -1.80 3.92 49.22
N LYS A 2 -1.81 3.20 50.35
CA LYS A 2 -2.37 1.82 50.45
C LYS A 2 -3.81 1.65 49.94
N TYR A 3 -4.72 2.57 50.28
CA TYR A 3 -6.11 2.53 49.78
C TYR A 3 -6.25 2.88 48.29
N VAL A 4 -5.35 3.71 47.75
CA VAL A 4 -5.32 4.05 46.32
C VAL A 4 -4.84 2.84 45.51
N LEU A 5 -3.79 2.16 45.98
CA LEU A 5 -3.31 0.93 45.35
C LEU A 5 -4.34 -0.20 45.41
N LEU A 6 -5.05 -0.34 46.53
CA LEU A 6 -6.15 -1.31 46.67
C LEU A 6 -7.31 -0.99 45.71
N ALA A 7 -7.70 0.28 45.59
CA ALA A 7 -8.73 0.70 44.65
C ALA A 7 -8.33 0.43 43.20
N ILE A 8 -7.09 0.76 42.82
CA ILE A 8 -6.56 0.45 41.48
C ILE A 8 -6.57 -1.06 41.22
N PHE A 9 -6.13 -1.87 42.18
CA PHE A 9 -6.13 -3.32 42.05
C PHE A 9 -7.54 -3.89 41.86
N ILE A 10 -8.52 -3.40 42.61
CA ILE A 10 -9.93 -3.82 42.48
C ILE A 10 -10.48 -3.43 41.09
N VAL A 11 -10.20 -2.21 40.62
CA VAL A 11 -10.64 -1.76 39.29
C VAL A 11 -10.00 -2.59 38.19
N LEU A 12 -8.69 -2.81 38.23
CA LEU A 12 -7.98 -3.64 37.23
C LEU A 12 -8.47 -5.09 37.25
N SER A 13 -8.72 -5.65 38.44
CA SER A 13 -9.28 -7.00 38.58
C SER A 13 -10.70 -7.07 38.02
N GLY A 14 -11.54 -6.05 38.28
CA GLY A 14 -12.89 -5.95 37.71
C GLY A 14 -12.87 -5.83 36.19
N LEU A 15 -11.97 -5.02 35.63
CA LEU A 15 -11.77 -4.91 34.18
C LEU A 15 -11.26 -6.21 33.57
N MET A 16 -10.36 -6.92 34.25
CA MET A 16 -9.85 -8.22 33.81
C MET A 16 -10.96 -9.28 33.81
N VAL A 17 -11.82 -9.32 34.83
CA VAL A 17 -12.99 -10.20 34.87
C VAL A 17 -14.00 -9.83 33.77
N ALA A 18 -14.29 -8.54 33.58
CA ALA A 18 -15.17 -8.08 32.51
C ALA A 18 -14.62 -8.43 31.12
N ALA A 19 -13.32 -8.26 30.90
CA ALA A 19 -12.63 -8.66 29.68
C ALA A 19 -12.68 -10.17 29.47
N GLN A 20 -12.46 -10.98 30.51
CA GLN A 20 -12.59 -12.45 30.46
C GLN A 20 -14.02 -12.89 30.14
N ILE A 21 -15.04 -12.23 30.71
CA ILE A 21 -16.44 -12.50 30.40
C ILE A 21 -16.74 -12.14 28.94
N GLN A 22 -16.28 -10.99 28.45
CA GLN A 22 -16.45 -10.61 27.04
C GLN A 22 -15.70 -11.55 26.08
N LEU A 23 -14.49 -11.98 26.43
CA LEU A 23 -13.70 -12.96 25.66
C LEU A 23 -14.35 -14.34 25.67
N ARG A 24 -15.08 -14.71 26.75
CA ARG A 24 -15.88 -15.94 26.86
C ARG A 24 -17.24 -15.85 26.19
N ARG A 25 -17.77 -14.65 25.88
CA ARG A 25 -18.91 -14.46 24.96
C ARG A 25 -18.52 -14.72 23.50
N ARG A 26 -17.65 -15.70 23.26
CA ARG A 26 -17.50 -16.31 21.94
C ARG A 26 -18.80 -17.05 21.68
N ASP A 27 -19.47 -16.65 20.62
CA ASP A 27 -20.59 -17.41 20.05
C ASP A 27 -20.06 -18.83 19.80
N PRO A 28 -20.54 -19.86 20.53
CA PRO A 28 -20.03 -21.23 20.38
C PRO A 28 -20.31 -21.77 18.98
N ASP A 29 -21.26 -21.17 18.27
CA ASP A 29 -21.64 -21.49 16.90
C ASP A 29 -20.87 -20.64 15.88
N GLU A 30 -19.80 -19.93 16.28
CA GLU A 30 -18.97 -19.11 15.38
C GLU A 30 -17.49 -19.49 15.46
N VAL A 31 -16.85 -19.63 14.30
CA VAL A 31 -15.39 -19.70 14.16
C VAL A 31 -14.85 -18.46 13.47
N ARG A 32 -13.76 -17.91 14.02
CA ARG A 32 -13.17 -16.65 13.53
C ARG A 32 -11.78 -16.89 12.97
N LEU A 33 -11.55 -16.35 11.78
CA LEU A 33 -10.22 -16.12 11.24
C LEU A 33 -9.88 -14.63 11.40
N TYR A 34 -8.78 -14.33 12.07
CA TYR A 34 -8.25 -12.97 12.22
C TYR A 34 -7.24 -12.67 11.12
N TRP A 35 -7.55 -11.69 10.28
CA TRP A 35 -6.69 -11.21 9.21
C TRP A 35 -6.09 -9.86 9.58
N VAL A 36 -4.79 -9.82 9.81
CA VAL A 36 -4.04 -8.60 10.11
C VAL A 36 -3.77 -7.86 8.80
N THR A 37 -4.57 -6.83 8.51
CA THR A 37 -4.57 -6.12 7.22
C THR A 37 -5.04 -4.67 7.39
N ASP A 38 -4.77 -3.81 6.42
CA ASP A 38 -5.25 -2.43 6.39
C ASP A 38 -6.79 -2.34 6.41
N ASN A 39 -7.30 -1.23 6.97
CA ASN A 39 -8.73 -0.97 7.03
C ASN A 39 -9.19 -0.16 5.81
N ASN A 40 -9.31 -0.81 4.67
CA ASN A 40 -9.89 -0.19 3.47
C ASN A 40 -11.35 -0.64 3.23
N PRO A 41 -12.13 0.13 2.46
CA PRO A 41 -13.54 -0.18 2.21
C PRO A 41 -13.78 -1.51 1.47
N ALA A 42 -12.84 -1.97 0.66
CA ALA A 42 -12.93 -3.23 -0.06
C ALA A 42 -12.90 -4.44 0.88
N ARG A 43 -12.31 -4.29 2.08
CA ARG A 43 -12.21 -5.36 3.09
C ARG A 43 -13.55 -5.92 3.51
N ALA A 44 -14.60 -5.12 3.55
CA ALA A 44 -15.93 -5.60 3.92
C ALA A 44 -16.44 -6.67 2.94
N LEU A 45 -16.24 -6.46 1.64
CA LEU A 45 -16.59 -7.44 0.62
C LEU A 45 -15.67 -8.66 0.69
N GLN A 46 -14.36 -8.43 0.76
CA GLN A 46 -13.35 -9.50 0.75
C GLN A 46 -13.46 -10.44 1.96
N THR A 47 -13.72 -9.91 3.15
CA THR A 47 -13.93 -10.75 4.36
C THR A 47 -15.22 -11.56 4.28
N ARG A 48 -16.30 -10.98 3.73
CA ARG A 48 -17.57 -11.68 3.54
C ARG A 48 -17.46 -12.81 2.51
N LEU A 49 -16.79 -12.56 1.39
CA LEU A 49 -16.52 -13.57 0.37
C LEU A 49 -15.59 -14.67 0.91
N GLY A 50 -14.52 -14.29 1.63
CA GLY A 50 -13.61 -15.25 2.26
C GLY A 50 -14.31 -16.13 3.30
N ALA A 51 -15.16 -15.56 4.15
CA ALA A 51 -15.96 -16.34 5.10
C ALA A 51 -16.86 -17.35 4.40
N ARG A 52 -17.51 -16.96 3.30
CA ARG A 52 -18.34 -17.86 2.50
C ARG A 52 -17.52 -18.97 1.85
N PHE A 53 -16.37 -18.64 1.27
CA PHE A 53 -15.47 -19.61 0.64
C PHE A 53 -14.99 -20.65 1.66
N ILE A 54 -14.54 -20.19 2.83
CA ILE A 54 -14.09 -21.09 3.91
C ILE A 54 -15.26 -21.97 4.38
N GLN A 55 -16.46 -21.41 4.59
CA GLN A 55 -17.64 -22.20 4.99
C GLN A 55 -17.94 -23.32 3.98
N GLN A 56 -17.87 -23.03 2.69
CA GLN A 56 -18.09 -24.04 1.63
C GLN A 56 -17.04 -25.14 1.65
N ARG A 57 -15.78 -24.81 1.99
CA ARG A 57 -14.68 -25.78 2.09
C ARG A 57 -14.76 -26.64 3.35
N LEU A 58 -15.29 -26.10 4.45
CA LEU A 58 -15.51 -26.84 5.69
C LEU A 58 -16.72 -27.79 5.60
N GLY A 59 -17.58 -27.66 4.58
CA GLY A 59 -18.70 -28.56 4.34
C GLY A 59 -19.75 -28.50 5.46
N ASP A 60 -19.96 -29.63 6.14
CA ASP A 60 -21.01 -29.80 7.15
C ASP A 60 -20.65 -29.23 8.54
N ASP A 61 -19.58 -28.45 8.67
CA ASP A 61 -19.26 -27.76 9.94
C ASP A 61 -20.43 -26.82 10.31
N PRO A 62 -21.13 -27.06 11.43
CA PRO A 62 -22.31 -26.29 11.79
C PRO A 62 -21.96 -24.86 12.24
N ARG A 63 -20.69 -24.59 12.53
CA ARG A 63 -20.24 -23.28 13.01
C ARG A 63 -20.16 -22.29 11.85
N ARG A 64 -20.67 -21.09 12.08
CA ARG A 64 -20.61 -19.96 11.16
C ARG A 64 -19.19 -19.42 11.09
N VAL A 65 -18.61 -19.38 9.90
CA VAL A 65 -17.30 -18.76 9.67
C VAL A 65 -17.42 -17.24 9.62
N LYS A 66 -16.46 -16.56 10.25
CA LYS A 66 -16.26 -15.11 10.13
C LYS A 66 -14.80 -14.78 9.91
N VAL A 67 -14.50 -13.97 8.90
CA VAL A 67 -13.19 -13.33 8.75
C VAL A 67 -13.25 -11.95 9.37
N VAL A 68 -12.33 -11.65 10.29
CA VAL A 68 -12.27 -10.41 11.06
C VAL A 68 -10.98 -9.67 10.72
N VAL A 69 -11.10 -8.40 10.31
CA VAL A 69 -9.94 -7.53 10.10
C VAL A 69 -9.38 -7.08 11.44
N ASP A 70 -8.07 -7.23 11.61
CA ASP A 70 -7.29 -6.68 12.72
C ASP A 70 -6.33 -5.59 12.21
N PHE A 71 -6.89 -4.41 11.95
CA PHE A 71 -6.16 -3.29 11.35
C PHE A 71 -5.26 -2.53 12.32
N ASN A 72 -5.42 -2.75 13.64
CA ASN A 72 -4.63 -2.06 14.66
C ASN A 72 -3.25 -2.71 14.88
N ASN A 73 -3.01 -3.87 14.27
CA ASN A 73 -1.84 -4.72 14.51
C ASN A 73 -0.98 -4.96 13.27
N THR A 74 -1.07 -4.12 12.23
CA THR A 74 -0.33 -4.27 10.97
C THR A 74 1.17 -3.98 11.04
N GLY A 75 1.66 -3.38 12.12
CA GLY A 75 3.09 -3.08 12.29
C GLY A 75 3.93 -4.32 12.61
N THR A 76 5.08 -4.48 11.94
CA THR A 76 5.97 -5.65 12.05
C THR A 76 6.25 -6.06 13.50
N GLN A 77 6.63 -5.11 14.36
CA GLN A 77 6.91 -5.40 15.78
C GLN A 77 5.68 -5.93 16.54
N LYS A 78 4.49 -5.39 16.27
CA LYS A 78 3.25 -5.86 16.90
C LYS A 78 2.92 -7.29 16.46
N ILE A 79 3.03 -7.56 15.16
CA ILE A 79 2.82 -8.90 14.60
C ILE A 79 3.75 -9.91 15.29
N ILE A 80 5.04 -9.58 15.43
CA ILE A 80 6.02 -10.45 16.09
C ILE A 80 5.62 -10.70 17.55
N VAL A 81 5.45 -9.65 18.34
CA VAL A 81 5.17 -9.79 19.78
C VAL A 81 3.88 -10.55 20.05
N GLN A 82 2.80 -10.24 19.33
CA GLN A 82 1.51 -10.90 19.53
C GLN A 82 1.53 -12.36 19.08
N SER A 83 2.17 -12.66 17.95
CA SER A 83 2.31 -14.04 17.46
C SER A 83 3.13 -14.88 18.43
N LEU A 84 4.25 -14.34 18.93
CA LEU A 84 5.07 -15.02 19.92
C LEU A 84 4.31 -15.24 21.25
N GLY A 85 3.44 -14.29 21.62
CA GLY A 85 2.56 -14.38 22.78
C GLY A 85 1.30 -15.25 22.59
N GLY A 86 1.09 -15.86 21.42
CA GLY A 86 -0.07 -16.73 21.15
C GLY A 86 -1.41 -16.00 21.01
N ILE A 87 -1.37 -14.67 20.80
CA ILE A 87 -2.56 -13.81 20.63
C ILE A 87 -2.54 -13.06 19.29
N GLY A 88 -1.62 -13.41 18.39
CA GLY A 88 -1.53 -12.82 17.05
C GLY A 88 -2.68 -13.27 16.15
N GLY A 89 -2.90 -12.53 15.07
CA GLY A 89 -3.84 -12.94 14.03
C GLY A 89 -3.42 -14.25 13.33
N ASP A 90 -4.37 -14.86 12.63
CA ASP A 90 -4.19 -16.16 11.98
C ASP A 90 -3.44 -16.04 10.65
N VAL A 91 -3.73 -14.97 9.90
CA VAL A 91 -3.08 -14.59 8.66
C VAL A 91 -2.73 -13.10 8.70
N MET A 92 -1.66 -12.69 8.04
CA MET A 92 -1.22 -11.30 8.04
C MET A 92 -0.72 -10.85 6.69
N ASP A 93 -0.98 -9.58 6.38
CA ASP A 93 -0.39 -8.93 5.24
C ASP A 93 1.10 -8.66 5.47
N VAL A 94 1.87 -8.88 4.42
CA VAL A 94 3.29 -8.59 4.31
C VAL A 94 3.45 -7.64 3.13
N TYR A 95 3.80 -6.38 3.44
CA TYR A 95 3.78 -5.28 2.48
C TYR A 95 5.09 -5.11 1.71
N ALA A 96 6.17 -5.78 2.11
CA ALA A 96 7.47 -5.67 1.47
C ALA A 96 8.40 -6.82 1.85
N GLY A 97 9.41 -7.06 1.02
CA GLY A 97 10.42 -8.11 1.26
C GLY A 97 11.21 -7.95 2.56
N TRP A 98 11.46 -6.72 3.02
CA TRP A 98 12.13 -6.50 4.33
C TRP A 98 11.25 -6.95 5.50
N MET A 99 9.94 -6.67 5.43
CA MET A 99 8.98 -7.13 6.44
C MET A 99 8.87 -8.66 6.44
N LEU A 100 8.85 -9.28 5.24
CA LEU A 100 8.87 -10.74 5.12
C LEU A 100 10.10 -11.31 5.84
N ASN A 101 11.28 -10.74 5.56
CA ASN A 101 12.55 -11.20 6.12
C ASN A 101 12.57 -11.11 7.65
N ASP A 102 12.08 -10.02 8.22
CA ASP A 102 11.97 -9.83 9.67
C ASP A 102 11.04 -10.87 10.31
N LEU A 103 9.89 -11.14 9.70
CA LEU A 103 8.91 -12.11 10.21
C LEU A 103 9.41 -13.56 10.11
N VAL A 104 10.17 -13.90 9.05
CA VAL A 104 10.83 -15.20 8.90
C VAL A 104 11.93 -15.36 9.97
N ARG A 105 12.78 -14.34 10.16
CA ARG A 105 13.83 -14.35 11.20
C ARG A 105 13.27 -14.47 12.61
N ALA A 106 12.10 -13.89 12.86
CA ALA A 106 11.40 -13.97 14.13
C ALA A 106 10.64 -15.31 14.34
N ASP A 107 10.71 -16.24 13.38
CA ASP A 107 10.06 -17.55 13.44
C ASP A 107 8.51 -17.47 13.56
N VAL A 108 7.92 -16.43 12.94
CA VAL A 108 6.47 -16.17 13.02
C VAL A 108 5.69 -16.82 11.88
N LEU A 109 6.27 -16.96 10.70
CA LEU A 109 5.56 -17.39 9.49
C LEU A 109 5.64 -18.90 9.27
N LEU A 110 4.53 -19.50 8.88
CA LEU A 110 4.50 -20.90 8.45
C LEU A 110 5.18 -21.00 7.06
N PRO A 111 6.25 -21.78 6.90
CA PRO A 111 6.79 -22.11 5.58
C PRO A 111 5.89 -23.13 4.90
N TRP A 112 5.81 -23.06 3.58
CA TRP A 112 5.06 -24.02 2.78
C TRP A 112 5.78 -24.31 1.46
N ASP A 113 5.53 -25.48 0.91
CA ASP A 113 6.09 -25.94 -0.36
C ASP A 113 5.01 -26.05 -1.44
N GLU A 114 5.42 -26.46 -2.64
CA GLU A 114 4.50 -26.63 -3.77
C GLU A 114 3.45 -27.72 -3.50
N GLN A 115 3.79 -28.77 -2.75
CA GLN A 115 2.85 -29.83 -2.39
C GLN A 115 1.76 -29.28 -1.47
N TRP A 116 2.12 -28.49 -0.47
CA TRP A 116 1.19 -27.80 0.40
C TRP A 116 0.30 -26.85 -0.41
N ALA A 117 0.88 -26.05 -1.31
CA ALA A 117 0.13 -25.11 -2.15
C ALA A 117 -0.95 -25.85 -2.96
N ARG A 118 -0.56 -26.94 -3.64
CA ARG A 118 -1.47 -27.80 -4.39
C ARG A 118 -2.55 -28.42 -3.50
N SER A 119 -2.20 -28.83 -2.27
CA SER A 119 -3.16 -29.45 -1.33
C SER A 119 -4.31 -28.50 -0.94
N VAL A 120 -4.07 -27.19 -0.95
CA VAL A 120 -5.09 -26.18 -0.68
C VAL A 120 -5.70 -25.59 -1.96
N GLY A 121 -5.26 -26.03 -3.13
CA GLY A 121 -5.78 -25.58 -4.43
C GLY A 121 -5.15 -24.29 -4.95
N VAL A 122 -3.94 -23.97 -4.49
CA VAL A 122 -3.14 -22.84 -5.00
C VAL A 122 -2.17 -23.33 -6.07
N ASP A 123 -2.22 -22.69 -7.24
CA ASP A 123 -1.30 -22.91 -8.35
C ASP A 123 -0.27 -21.78 -8.42
N LEU A 124 0.95 -22.07 -7.95
CA LEU A 124 2.05 -21.10 -7.91
C LEU A 124 2.49 -20.65 -9.32
N SER A 125 2.22 -21.44 -10.36
CA SER A 125 2.58 -21.07 -11.74
C SER A 125 1.77 -19.88 -12.28
N ARG A 126 0.65 -19.55 -11.62
CA ARG A 126 -0.21 -18.41 -11.96
C ARG A 126 0.23 -17.10 -11.30
N ILE A 127 1.25 -17.15 -10.44
CA ILE A 127 1.79 -15.97 -9.76
C ILE A 127 2.75 -15.24 -10.70
N TRP A 128 2.57 -13.92 -10.81
CA TRP A 128 3.47 -13.04 -11.58
C TRP A 128 4.93 -13.23 -11.16
N PRO A 129 5.85 -13.56 -12.10
CA PRO A 129 7.24 -13.85 -11.75
C PRO A 129 7.96 -12.68 -11.08
N GLN A 130 7.55 -11.44 -11.38
CA GLN A 130 8.13 -10.21 -10.84
C GLN A 130 7.98 -10.07 -9.32
N VAL A 131 7.07 -10.81 -8.69
CA VAL A 131 6.83 -10.75 -7.24
C VAL A 131 7.31 -11.99 -6.49
N HIS A 132 7.90 -12.98 -7.16
CA HIS A 132 8.33 -14.24 -6.50
C HIS A 132 9.30 -13.97 -5.34
N ASP A 133 10.26 -13.07 -5.53
CA ASP A 133 11.24 -12.67 -4.50
C ASP A 133 10.61 -11.93 -3.31
N GLN A 134 9.36 -11.45 -3.44
CA GLN A 134 8.62 -10.80 -2.37
C GLN A 134 7.80 -11.80 -1.54
N LEU A 135 7.79 -13.08 -1.91
CA LEU A 135 6.97 -14.12 -1.29
C LEU A 135 7.79 -15.24 -0.63
N ALA A 136 9.09 -15.28 -0.92
CA ALA A 136 10.01 -16.31 -0.47
C ALA A 136 11.26 -15.72 0.19
N VAL A 137 11.86 -16.48 1.11
CA VAL A 137 13.15 -16.16 1.72
C VAL A 137 14.04 -17.39 1.59
N ASN A 138 15.22 -17.23 0.98
CA ASN A 138 16.18 -18.31 0.73
C ASN A 138 15.55 -19.52 0.00
N GLY A 139 14.66 -19.25 -0.97
CA GLY A 139 13.98 -20.29 -1.75
C GLY A 139 12.80 -20.98 -1.05
N VAL A 140 12.48 -20.59 0.19
CA VAL A 140 11.32 -21.12 0.93
C VAL A 140 10.15 -20.14 0.83
N GLN A 141 8.99 -20.62 0.40
CA GLN A 141 7.76 -19.82 0.29
C GLN A 141 7.14 -19.60 1.67
N TYR A 142 6.68 -18.37 1.91
CA TYR A 142 5.99 -17.99 3.14
C TYR A 142 4.67 -17.24 2.92
N ALA A 143 4.49 -16.60 1.75
CA ALA A 143 3.32 -15.78 1.47
C ALA A 143 2.72 -16.06 0.09
N ILE A 144 1.48 -15.64 -0.14
CA ILE A 144 0.81 -15.61 -1.46
C ILE A 144 0.46 -14.16 -1.80
N PRO A 145 0.51 -13.71 -3.05
CA PRO A 145 0.02 -12.36 -3.38
C PRO A 145 -1.49 -12.26 -3.08
N ALA A 146 -1.88 -11.22 -2.35
CA ALA A 146 -3.27 -10.78 -2.24
C ALA A 146 -3.61 -9.73 -3.34
N ASN A 147 -2.60 -9.09 -3.90
CA ASN A 147 -2.71 -8.30 -5.12
C ASN A 147 -1.33 -8.20 -5.77
N VAL A 148 -1.26 -7.66 -6.98
CA VAL A 148 0.00 -7.25 -7.59
C VAL A 148 -0.21 -5.87 -8.16
N ASP A 149 0.62 -4.93 -7.73
CA ASP A 149 0.54 -3.53 -8.11
C ASP A 149 1.76 -3.08 -8.89
N ALA A 150 1.56 -2.07 -9.72
CA ALA A 150 2.63 -1.33 -10.37
C ALA A 150 2.37 0.17 -10.17
N TYR A 151 3.44 0.90 -9.87
CA TYR A 151 3.32 2.33 -9.65
C TYR A 151 3.30 3.07 -10.99
N VAL A 152 2.27 3.90 -11.17
CA VAL A 152 2.09 4.75 -12.35
C VAL A 152 2.01 6.21 -11.92
N MET A 153 2.09 7.12 -12.88
CA MET A 153 1.97 8.55 -12.61
C MET A 153 0.57 9.04 -12.98
N PHE A 154 -0.18 9.48 -11.97
CA PHE A 154 -1.45 10.17 -12.16
C PHE A 154 -1.19 11.67 -12.29
N TRP A 155 -1.77 12.29 -13.31
CA TRP A 155 -1.66 13.72 -13.57
C TRP A 155 -3.01 14.39 -13.40
N ASN A 156 -3.06 15.47 -12.63
CA ASN A 156 -4.25 16.28 -12.47
C ASN A 156 -4.57 17.04 -13.76
N LEU A 157 -5.61 16.61 -14.47
CA LEU A 157 -5.97 17.18 -15.77
C LEU A 157 -6.42 18.63 -15.67
N ARG A 158 -7.05 19.04 -14.57
CA ARG A 158 -7.47 20.43 -14.38
C ARG A 158 -6.27 21.36 -14.35
N ILE A 159 -5.16 20.94 -13.72
CA ILE A 159 -3.93 21.71 -13.69
C ILE A 159 -3.30 21.77 -15.09
N LEU A 160 -3.25 20.64 -15.79
CA LEU A 160 -2.69 20.58 -17.14
C LEU A 160 -3.49 21.39 -18.16
N GLU A 161 -4.82 21.34 -18.11
CA GLU A 161 -5.71 22.04 -19.05
C GLU A 161 -5.54 23.56 -18.99
N ARG A 162 -5.25 24.12 -17.82
CA ARG A 162 -4.95 25.57 -17.64
C ARG A 162 -3.73 26.04 -18.42
N LYS A 163 -2.83 25.12 -18.79
CA LYS A 163 -1.58 25.37 -19.51
C LYS A 163 -1.51 24.59 -20.83
N LYS A 164 -2.65 24.13 -21.36
CA LYS A 164 -2.71 23.26 -22.54
C LYS A 164 -2.00 23.85 -23.76
N ALA A 165 -2.17 25.15 -24.01
CA ALA A 165 -1.55 25.81 -25.16
C ALA A 165 -0.03 25.90 -25.00
N GLU A 166 0.46 26.28 -23.82
CA GLU A 166 1.89 26.36 -23.53
C GLU A 166 2.55 24.97 -23.51
N LEU A 167 1.86 23.95 -22.98
CA LEU A 167 2.31 22.56 -23.01
C LEU A 167 2.40 22.05 -24.45
N ALA A 168 1.39 22.31 -25.28
CA ALA A 168 1.42 21.93 -26.70
C ALA A 168 2.57 22.63 -27.45
N ALA A 169 2.78 23.92 -27.22
CA ALA A 169 3.92 24.67 -27.79
C ALA A 169 5.28 24.12 -27.33
N ALA A 170 5.34 23.56 -26.12
CA ALA A 170 6.53 22.90 -25.58
C ALA A 170 6.69 21.43 -26.02
N GLY A 171 5.81 20.90 -26.89
CA GLY A 171 5.87 19.53 -27.39
C GLY A 171 5.18 18.47 -26.51
N TYR A 172 4.33 18.91 -25.58
CA TYR A 172 3.57 18.05 -24.65
C TYR A 172 2.05 18.29 -24.78
N PRO A 173 1.45 18.07 -25.98
CA PRO A 173 0.00 18.20 -26.12
C PRO A 173 -0.74 17.24 -25.19
N LEU A 174 -1.97 17.60 -24.80
CA LEU A 174 -2.85 16.72 -24.02
C LEU A 174 -3.70 15.82 -24.94
N PRO A 175 -3.90 14.53 -24.60
CA PRO A 175 -3.31 13.83 -23.45
C PRO A 175 -1.80 13.65 -23.62
N LEU A 176 -1.07 13.65 -22.50
CA LEU A 176 0.37 13.41 -22.52
C LEU A 176 0.65 12.00 -23.06
N ARG A 177 1.78 11.84 -23.74
CA ARG A 177 2.22 10.50 -24.19
C ARG A 177 2.44 9.58 -22.98
N PRO A 178 2.19 8.26 -23.11
CA PRO A 178 2.32 7.32 -22.00
C PRO A 178 3.73 7.22 -21.40
N TRP A 179 4.76 7.35 -22.25
CA TRP A 179 6.16 7.23 -21.84
C TRP A 179 6.84 8.60 -21.79
N LEU A 180 7.39 8.94 -20.62
CA LEU A 180 8.09 10.19 -20.36
C LEU A 180 9.44 9.90 -19.73
N THR A 181 10.42 10.73 -20.04
CA THR A 181 11.69 10.78 -19.29
C THR A 181 11.57 11.73 -18.10
N TRP A 182 12.50 11.65 -17.14
CA TRP A 182 12.61 12.68 -16.11
C TRP A 182 12.92 14.06 -16.69
N ASP A 183 13.62 14.16 -17.82
CA ASP A 183 13.82 15.44 -18.50
C ASP A 183 12.55 15.98 -19.16
N ASP A 184 11.67 15.11 -19.66
CA ASP A 184 10.33 15.51 -20.09
C ASP A 184 9.52 16.04 -18.90
N TYR A 185 9.55 15.32 -17.77
CA TYR A 185 8.89 15.74 -16.55
C TYR A 185 9.37 17.11 -16.09
N ARG A 186 10.68 17.37 -16.08
CA ARG A 186 11.29 18.67 -15.75
C ARG A 186 10.84 19.77 -16.71
N ARG A 187 10.75 19.48 -18.01
CA ARG A 187 10.28 20.44 -19.02
C ARG A 187 8.80 20.79 -18.82
N ILE A 188 7.94 19.79 -18.60
CA ILE A 188 6.53 19.98 -18.26
C ILE A 188 6.41 20.82 -16.98
N ALA A 189 7.18 20.49 -15.94
CA ALA A 189 7.17 21.21 -14.67
C ALA A 189 7.53 22.69 -14.82
N ARG A 190 8.50 23.04 -15.67
CA ARG A 190 8.86 24.45 -15.96
C ARG A 190 7.75 25.21 -16.67
N VAL A 191 7.00 24.56 -17.57
CA VAL A 191 5.83 25.18 -18.22
C VAL A 191 4.73 25.45 -17.21
N LEU A 192 4.45 24.49 -16.32
CA LEU A 192 3.42 24.60 -15.29
C LEU A 192 3.81 25.57 -14.18
N ASN A 193 5.10 25.66 -13.86
CA ASN A 193 5.64 26.51 -12.82
C ASN A 193 6.84 27.36 -13.30
N PRO A 194 6.59 28.46 -14.06
CA PRO A 194 7.66 29.29 -14.60
C PRO A 194 8.49 30.03 -13.55
N SER A 195 7.99 30.18 -12.30
CA SER A 195 8.73 30.88 -11.25
C SER A 195 9.90 30.06 -10.70
N GLY A 196 9.93 28.74 -10.94
CA GLY A 196 10.96 27.85 -10.38
C GLY A 196 10.98 27.81 -8.85
N GLN A 197 9.91 28.24 -8.18
CA GLN A 197 9.77 28.17 -6.73
C GLN A 197 8.75 27.10 -6.35
N LEU A 198 9.00 26.38 -5.27
CA LEU A 198 8.04 25.43 -4.71
C LEU A 198 6.77 26.18 -4.26
N ARG A 199 5.62 25.86 -4.88
CA ARG A 199 4.32 26.48 -4.57
C ARG A 199 3.18 25.59 -5.02
N GLU A 200 1.98 25.89 -4.53
CA GLU A 200 0.77 25.22 -4.97
C GLU A 200 0.28 25.67 -6.36
N PRO A 201 -0.23 24.75 -7.19
CA PRO A 201 -0.23 23.30 -6.95
C PRO A 201 1.19 22.72 -7.07
N TYR A 202 1.61 21.92 -6.08
CA TYR A 202 2.94 21.31 -6.07
C TYR A 202 3.07 20.33 -7.24
N MET A 203 4.28 20.13 -7.78
CA MET A 203 4.47 19.22 -8.92
C MET A 203 4.38 17.75 -8.49
N LEU A 204 5.28 17.32 -7.60
CA LEU A 204 5.35 15.97 -7.03
C LEU A 204 5.77 16.08 -5.56
N ASP A 205 5.21 15.24 -4.68
CA ASP A 205 5.65 15.23 -3.29
C ASP A 205 7.01 14.54 -3.12
N THR A 206 7.13 13.31 -3.64
CA THR A 206 8.34 12.50 -3.44
C THR A 206 8.51 11.48 -4.55
N VAL A 207 9.75 11.03 -4.72
CA VAL A 207 10.10 9.84 -5.49
C VAL A 207 10.96 8.93 -4.59
N ASN A 208 10.75 7.62 -4.68
CA ASN A 208 11.62 6.67 -3.98
C ASN A 208 13.02 6.71 -4.62
N PRO A 209 14.08 7.13 -3.90
CA PRO A 209 15.40 7.26 -4.50
C PRO A 209 15.98 5.93 -5.01
N SER A 210 15.63 4.80 -4.38
CA SER A 210 16.07 3.49 -4.86
C SER A 210 15.61 3.20 -6.29
N VAL A 211 14.43 3.70 -6.68
CA VAL A 211 13.93 3.55 -8.06
C VAL A 211 14.76 4.34 -9.05
N LEU A 212 15.23 5.54 -8.67
CA LEU A 212 16.12 6.31 -9.52
C LEU A 212 17.48 5.60 -9.67
N VAL A 213 17.99 5.00 -8.60
CA VAL A 213 19.22 4.20 -8.64
C VAL A 213 19.04 3.01 -9.59
N TRP A 214 17.92 2.29 -9.51
CA TRP A 214 17.63 1.18 -10.42
C TRP A 214 17.47 1.63 -11.88
N GLN A 215 16.79 2.75 -12.13
CA GLN A 215 16.69 3.36 -13.46
C GLN A 215 18.04 3.78 -14.03
N ALA A 216 19.00 4.15 -13.18
CA ALA A 216 20.36 4.48 -13.58
C ALA A 216 21.25 3.24 -13.80
N GLY A 217 20.72 2.03 -13.58
CA GLY A 217 21.41 0.74 -13.69
C GLY A 217 22.11 0.28 -12.40
N GLY A 218 21.95 1.02 -11.29
CA GLY A 218 22.59 0.75 -10.01
C GLY A 218 21.72 -0.08 -9.06
N TRP A 219 22.30 -0.46 -7.92
CA TRP A 219 21.63 -1.20 -6.85
C TRP A 219 22.07 -0.68 -5.48
N THR A 220 21.29 -0.97 -4.43
CA THR A 220 21.64 -0.58 -3.05
C THR A 220 22.78 -1.42 -2.49
N PHE A 221 22.83 -2.71 -2.84
CA PHE A 221 23.87 -3.63 -2.43
C PHE A 221 24.42 -4.39 -3.63
N ASN A 222 25.63 -4.95 -3.49
CA ASN A 222 26.15 -5.94 -4.43
C ASN A 222 25.29 -7.23 -4.42
N GLN A 223 25.52 -8.12 -5.39
CA GLN A 223 24.73 -9.35 -5.57
C GLN A 223 24.67 -10.25 -4.32
N THR A 224 25.70 -10.24 -3.48
CA THR A 224 25.78 -11.05 -2.26
C THR A 224 25.29 -10.31 -1.01
N ALA A 225 24.80 -9.07 -1.14
CA ALA A 225 24.38 -8.21 -0.04
C ALA A 225 25.46 -7.99 1.06
N THR A 226 26.74 -8.07 0.71
CA THR A 226 27.88 -7.90 1.62
C THR A 226 28.53 -6.52 1.55
N ARG A 227 28.19 -5.71 0.53
CA ARG A 227 28.69 -4.35 0.36
C ARG A 227 27.56 -3.44 -0.11
N CYS A 228 27.43 -2.26 0.49
CA CYS A 228 26.60 -1.17 -0.02
C CYS A 228 27.22 -0.64 -1.34
N THR A 229 26.41 -0.38 -2.35
CA THR A 229 26.85 0.10 -3.69
C THR A 229 26.28 1.47 -4.04
N LEU A 230 25.78 2.21 -3.04
CA LEU A 230 25.27 3.57 -3.22
C LEU A 230 26.36 4.62 -3.49
N ASP A 231 27.62 4.19 -3.56
CA ASP A 231 28.80 4.96 -3.95
C ASP A 231 29.23 4.72 -5.41
N SER A 232 28.44 4.00 -6.21
CA SER A 232 28.74 3.78 -7.64
C SER A 232 28.34 4.97 -8.51
N ASP A 233 28.91 5.06 -9.71
CA ASP A 233 28.57 6.09 -10.71
C ASP A 233 27.07 6.09 -11.05
N GLU A 234 26.43 4.92 -11.10
CA GLU A 234 24.98 4.79 -11.30
C GLU A 234 24.20 5.45 -10.16
N ALA A 235 24.62 5.18 -8.92
CA ALA A 235 23.98 5.75 -7.75
C ALA A 235 24.21 7.28 -7.70
N GLU A 236 25.42 7.76 -7.99
CA GLU A 236 25.73 9.19 -8.07
C GLU A 236 24.82 9.91 -9.08
N ARG A 237 24.65 9.36 -10.30
CA ARG A 237 23.74 9.93 -11.31
C ARG A 237 22.30 10.02 -10.80
N ALA A 238 21.82 8.98 -10.12
CA ALA A 238 20.47 8.95 -9.55
C ALA A 238 20.30 9.97 -8.40
N TRP A 239 21.30 10.07 -7.51
CA TRP A 239 21.30 11.05 -6.42
C TRP A 239 21.36 12.48 -6.95
N GLN A 240 22.14 12.73 -8.00
CA GLN A 240 22.19 14.04 -8.65
C GLN A 240 20.84 14.40 -9.29
N LEU A 241 20.15 13.46 -9.93
CA LEU A 241 18.80 13.69 -10.44
C LEU A 241 17.82 14.00 -9.29
N HIS A 242 17.84 13.21 -8.22
CA HIS A 242 17.01 13.47 -7.05
C HIS A 242 17.28 14.86 -6.46
N PHE A 243 18.55 15.22 -6.30
CA PHE A 243 18.99 16.53 -5.82
C PHE A 243 18.49 17.65 -6.73
N ASP A 244 18.65 17.50 -8.05
CA ASP A 244 18.18 18.47 -9.04
C ASP A 244 16.66 18.69 -8.92
N LEU A 245 15.87 17.61 -8.81
CA LEU A 245 14.40 17.70 -8.68
C LEU A 245 13.98 18.48 -7.42
N VAL A 246 14.69 18.33 -6.30
CA VAL A 246 14.39 19.01 -5.03
C VAL A 246 14.92 20.45 -5.01
N HIS A 247 16.18 20.66 -5.37
CA HIS A 247 16.90 21.89 -5.07
C HIS A 247 17.07 22.81 -6.28
N LYS A 248 17.17 22.26 -7.50
CA LYS A 248 17.42 23.03 -8.72
C LYS A 248 16.13 23.35 -9.47
N ASP A 249 15.35 22.31 -9.76
CA ASP A 249 14.08 22.43 -10.48
C ASP A 249 12.91 22.78 -9.56
N ARG A 250 13.07 22.58 -8.24
CA ARG A 250 12.06 22.88 -7.20
C ARG A 250 10.70 22.25 -7.51
N VAL A 251 10.73 21.04 -8.09
CA VAL A 251 9.53 20.25 -8.43
C VAL A 251 9.12 19.29 -7.33
N MET A 252 10.03 19.02 -6.38
CA MET A 252 9.75 18.31 -5.14
C MET A 252 10.09 19.19 -3.93
N PRO A 253 9.33 19.10 -2.83
CA PRO A 253 9.66 19.76 -1.57
C PRO A 253 10.93 19.18 -0.93
N THR A 254 11.64 20.01 -0.16
CA THR A 254 12.63 19.52 0.82
C THR A 254 11.93 18.77 1.96
N PRO A 255 12.64 17.95 2.76
CA PRO A 255 12.05 17.28 3.92
C PRO A 255 11.35 18.24 4.90
N SER A 256 11.92 19.43 5.14
CA SER A 256 11.33 20.44 6.03
C SER A 256 10.08 21.07 5.43
N GLU A 257 10.08 21.37 4.12
CA GLU A 257 8.88 21.91 3.44
C GLU A 257 7.76 20.87 3.39
N ARG A 258 8.11 19.60 3.15
CA ARG A 258 7.16 18.47 3.17
C ARG A 258 6.52 18.29 4.54
N ALA A 259 7.30 18.42 5.62
CA ALA A 259 6.74 18.39 6.97
C ALA A 259 5.68 19.49 7.16
N GLY A 260 5.94 20.70 6.67
CA GLY A 260 4.96 21.79 6.67
C GLY A 260 3.75 21.55 5.76
N MET A 261 3.91 20.81 4.66
CA MET A 261 2.79 20.37 3.82
C MET A 261 1.92 19.32 4.52
N ALA A 262 2.51 18.45 5.34
CA ALA A 262 1.79 17.40 6.07
C ALA A 262 0.91 17.95 7.20
N ASP A 263 1.30 19.05 7.84
CA ASP A 263 0.46 19.72 8.85
C ASP A 263 -0.85 20.28 8.26
N ALA A 264 -0.93 20.44 6.93
CA ALA A 264 -2.11 20.89 6.20
C ALA A 264 -3.01 19.74 5.68
N GLY A 265 -2.69 18.47 5.96
CA GLY A 265 -3.44 17.31 5.47
C GLY A 265 -3.41 16.13 6.45
N GLY A 266 -4.59 15.60 6.79
CA GLY A 266 -4.71 14.41 7.63
C GLY A 266 -4.11 13.14 6.99
N TRP A 267 -4.41 12.00 7.61
CA TRP A 267 -3.98 10.67 7.19
C TRP A 267 -4.11 10.44 5.66
N GLY A 268 -2.98 10.32 4.95
CA GLY A 268 -2.97 10.20 3.48
C GLY A 268 -2.51 11.46 2.72
N SER A 269 -1.74 12.33 3.37
CA SER A 269 -1.27 13.65 2.90
C SER A 269 -1.19 13.84 1.37
N ASN A 270 -0.51 12.95 0.64
CA ASN A 270 -0.35 13.10 -0.81
C ASN A 270 -1.63 12.84 -1.62
N GLN A 271 -2.42 11.83 -1.25
CA GLN A 271 -3.69 11.54 -1.92
C GLN A 271 -4.71 12.63 -1.60
N ASP A 272 -4.73 13.14 -0.37
CA ASP A 272 -5.60 14.25 0.01
C ASP A 272 -5.24 15.54 -0.74
N LEU A 273 -3.94 15.86 -0.83
CA LEU A 273 -3.47 16.97 -1.65
C LEU A 273 -3.83 16.80 -3.14
N PHE A 274 -3.70 15.59 -3.69
CA PHE A 274 -4.09 15.30 -5.07
C PHE A 274 -5.61 15.44 -5.28
N ASN A 275 -6.42 14.87 -4.37
CA ASN A 275 -7.89 14.97 -4.36
C ASN A 275 -8.39 16.42 -4.24
N ALA A 276 -7.64 17.26 -3.53
CA ALA A 276 -7.90 18.69 -3.39
C ALA A 276 -7.39 19.53 -4.56
N ASN A 277 -6.82 18.93 -5.61
CA ASN A 277 -6.15 19.62 -6.74
C ASN A 277 -4.98 20.51 -6.32
N ARG A 278 -4.32 20.19 -5.19
CA ARG A 278 -3.13 20.88 -4.67
C ARG A 278 -1.81 20.21 -5.10
N LEU A 279 -1.90 19.02 -5.69
CA LEU A 279 -0.79 18.28 -6.27
C LEU A 279 -1.06 18.02 -7.76
N THR A 280 -0.07 18.32 -8.60
CA THR A 280 -0.12 18.14 -10.05
C THR A 280 0.03 16.68 -10.42
N THR A 281 0.93 15.96 -9.76
CA THR A 281 1.18 14.55 -10.02
C THR A 281 1.34 13.72 -8.75
N ILE A 282 0.83 12.50 -8.77
CA ILE A 282 1.03 11.52 -7.71
C ILE A 282 1.46 10.19 -8.31
N MET A 283 2.52 9.61 -7.74
CA MET A 283 3.02 8.29 -8.10
C MET A 283 2.46 7.25 -7.13
N ILE A 284 1.59 6.38 -7.62
CA ILE A 284 0.82 5.45 -6.80
C ILE A 284 0.31 4.27 -7.64
N GLY A 285 0.02 3.14 -7.00
CA GLY A 285 -0.64 2.00 -7.66
C GLY A 285 -2.11 2.26 -7.98
N ARG A 286 -2.75 1.29 -8.64
CA ARG A 286 -4.16 1.36 -9.04
C ARG A 286 -5.09 1.52 -7.83
N TRP A 287 -4.67 1.10 -6.64
CA TRP A 287 -5.30 1.27 -5.33
C TRP A 287 -5.55 2.72 -4.92
N GLY A 288 -4.83 3.69 -5.50
CA GLY A 288 -5.17 5.10 -5.38
C GLY A 288 -6.59 5.42 -5.88
N LEU A 289 -7.14 4.64 -6.82
CA LEU A 289 -8.49 4.83 -7.35
C LEU A 289 -9.59 4.63 -6.29
N ILE A 290 -9.33 3.87 -5.21
CA ILE A 290 -10.28 3.68 -4.11
C ILE A 290 -10.65 5.04 -3.48
N THR A 291 -9.67 5.94 -3.32
CA THR A 291 -9.89 7.26 -2.73
C THR A 291 -10.25 8.29 -3.79
N PHE A 292 -9.63 8.23 -4.98
CA PHE A 292 -9.91 9.19 -6.07
C PHE A 292 -11.36 9.12 -6.52
N ARG A 293 -11.94 7.91 -6.65
CA ARG A 293 -13.37 7.73 -6.98
C ARG A 293 -14.28 8.28 -5.88
N LYS A 294 -13.94 8.06 -4.61
CA LYS A 294 -14.69 8.65 -3.49
C LYS A 294 -14.68 10.17 -3.53
N ALA A 295 -13.53 10.78 -3.85
CA ALA A 295 -13.46 12.22 -4.05
C ALA A 295 -14.40 12.65 -5.19
N GLN A 296 -14.37 11.97 -6.34
CA GLN A 296 -15.30 12.22 -7.46
C GLN A 296 -16.78 12.11 -7.06
N TYR A 297 -17.17 11.10 -6.27
CA TYR A 297 -18.54 10.94 -5.79
C TYR A 297 -18.96 12.04 -4.80
N ARG A 298 -18.08 12.40 -3.85
CA ARG A 298 -18.34 13.54 -2.94
C ARG A 298 -18.66 14.82 -3.71
N TYR A 299 -17.97 15.05 -4.83
CA TYR A 299 -18.28 16.18 -5.72
C TYR A 299 -19.63 16.03 -6.41
N ALA A 300 -19.97 14.84 -6.91
CA ALA A 300 -21.25 14.60 -7.58
C ALA A 300 -22.46 14.87 -6.65
N ASP A 301 -22.29 14.60 -5.36
CA ASP A 301 -23.32 14.78 -4.33
C ASP A 301 -23.27 16.16 -3.64
N ASN A 302 -22.48 17.13 -4.15
CA ASN A 302 -22.24 18.45 -3.53
C ASN A 302 -21.81 18.39 -2.05
N GLN A 303 -21.14 17.31 -1.64
CA GLN A 303 -20.64 17.18 -0.28
C GLN A 303 -19.42 18.11 -0.10
N PRO A 304 -19.40 18.99 0.91
CA PRO A 304 -18.30 19.91 1.12
C PRO A 304 -16.99 19.16 1.40
N VAL A 305 -15.91 19.59 0.74
CA VAL A 305 -14.55 19.16 1.07
C VAL A 305 -13.96 20.19 2.02
N MET A 306 -13.30 19.74 3.08
CA MET A 306 -12.64 20.66 4.01
C MET A 306 -11.37 21.20 3.35
N GLN A 307 -11.33 22.51 3.11
CA GLN A 307 -10.19 23.24 2.57
C GLN A 307 -9.85 24.38 3.55
N ASP A 308 -8.65 24.37 4.11
CA ASP A 308 -8.15 25.41 5.04
C ASP A 308 -9.09 25.69 6.24
N GLY A 309 -9.72 24.64 6.77
CA GLY A 309 -10.67 24.75 7.89
C GLY A 309 -12.06 25.27 7.51
N ALA A 310 -12.31 25.56 6.23
CA ALA A 310 -13.61 25.94 5.69
C ALA A 310 -14.18 24.84 4.78
N ALA A 311 -15.51 24.67 4.82
CA ALA A 311 -16.22 23.84 3.86
C ALA A 311 -16.19 24.53 2.49
N ALA A 312 -15.42 23.99 1.54
CA ALA A 312 -15.38 24.46 0.16
C ALA A 312 -15.99 23.40 -0.77
N VAL A 313 -16.95 23.81 -1.59
CA VAL A 313 -17.41 23.03 -2.74
C VAL A 313 -16.43 23.34 -3.87
N LEU A 314 -15.45 22.46 -4.14
CA LEU A 314 -14.61 22.65 -5.32
C LEU A 314 -15.49 22.40 -6.56
N PRO A 315 -15.46 23.31 -7.56
CA PRO A 315 -16.47 23.35 -8.61
C PRO A 315 -16.41 22.21 -9.64
N ASP A 316 -15.39 21.33 -9.59
CA ASP A 316 -15.22 20.23 -10.55
C ASP A 316 -14.73 18.94 -9.88
N PRO A 317 -15.23 17.76 -10.30
CA PRO A 317 -14.71 16.47 -9.84
C PRO A 317 -13.24 16.30 -10.23
N LEU A 318 -12.47 15.58 -9.41
CA LEU A 318 -11.09 15.22 -9.72
C LEU A 318 -11.03 14.54 -11.10
N ARG A 319 -10.32 15.14 -12.05
CA ARG A 319 -10.05 14.58 -13.38
C ARG A 319 -8.56 14.32 -13.49
N PHE A 320 -8.19 13.14 -13.98
CA PHE A 320 -6.80 12.77 -14.15
C PHE A 320 -6.57 11.97 -15.44
N GLN A 321 -5.33 12.01 -15.93
CA GLN A 321 -4.80 11.07 -16.91
C GLN A 321 -3.68 10.27 -16.24
N VAL A 322 -3.29 9.16 -16.87
CA VAL A 322 -2.25 8.27 -16.35
C VAL A 322 -1.15 8.12 -17.40
N THR A 323 0.10 8.20 -16.97
CA THR A 323 1.27 7.81 -17.74
C THR A 323 2.05 6.75 -16.97
N PHE A 324 3.00 6.08 -17.61
CA PHE A 324 4.02 5.35 -16.86
C PHE A 324 4.80 6.33 -15.97
N GLN A 325 5.44 5.80 -14.93
CA GLN A 325 6.40 6.58 -14.15
C GLN A 325 7.50 7.12 -15.10
N PRO A 326 7.94 8.37 -14.94
CA PRO A 326 9.09 8.85 -15.69
C PRO A 326 10.33 7.97 -15.49
N VAL A 327 11.05 7.73 -16.57
CA VAL A 327 12.29 6.93 -16.57
C VAL A 327 13.50 7.77 -16.92
N ILE A 328 14.70 7.31 -16.55
CA ILE A 328 15.94 7.97 -16.98
C ILE A 328 16.18 7.69 -18.46
N ASP A 329 15.99 6.43 -18.88
CA ASP A 329 16.23 5.96 -20.24
C ASP A 329 15.01 5.17 -20.75
N LEU A 330 14.50 5.56 -21.91
CA LEU A 330 13.35 4.90 -22.55
C LEU A 330 13.71 3.54 -23.14
N GLU A 331 14.97 3.27 -23.43
CA GLU A 331 15.43 1.97 -23.93
C GLU A 331 15.49 0.93 -22.80
N ARG A 332 15.57 1.38 -21.54
CA ARG A 332 15.69 0.53 -20.35
C ARG A 332 14.76 1.01 -19.23
N PRO A 333 13.43 0.94 -19.43
CA PRO A 333 12.50 1.42 -18.44
C PRO A 333 12.51 0.53 -17.20
N VAL A 334 12.59 1.14 -16.02
CA VAL A 334 12.51 0.46 -14.73
C VAL A 334 11.42 1.11 -13.88
N TRP A 335 10.53 0.29 -13.34
CA TRP A 335 9.44 0.69 -12.45
C TRP A 335 9.25 -0.31 -11.32
N ILE A 336 8.52 0.09 -10.28
CA ILE A 336 8.18 -0.78 -9.16
C ILE A 336 7.03 -1.69 -9.57
N VAL A 337 7.23 -2.99 -9.35
CA VAL A 337 6.14 -3.96 -9.19
C VAL A 337 6.19 -4.47 -7.75
N ALA A 338 5.06 -4.40 -7.06
CA ALA A 338 4.94 -4.81 -5.66
C ALA A 338 3.75 -5.74 -5.46
N THR A 339 3.72 -6.37 -4.30
CA THR A 339 2.56 -7.13 -3.86
C THR A 339 2.33 -6.89 -2.38
N ARG A 340 1.08 -6.64 -2.02
CA ARG A 340 0.61 -6.99 -0.68
C ARG A 340 0.42 -8.49 -0.69
N SER A 341 1.27 -9.20 0.05
CA SER A 341 1.19 -10.65 0.18
C SER A 341 0.61 -11.06 1.52
N VAL A 342 0.10 -12.29 1.64
CA VAL A 342 -0.49 -12.82 2.87
C VAL A 342 0.27 -14.06 3.30
N ALA A 343 0.70 -14.06 4.56
CA ALA A 343 1.37 -15.20 5.19
C ALA A 343 0.49 -15.79 6.31
N ILE A 344 0.71 -17.07 6.62
CA ILE A 344 0.06 -17.75 7.74
C ILE A 344 0.92 -17.61 8.99
N ASN A 345 0.29 -17.32 10.12
CA ASN A 345 0.94 -17.37 11.43
C ASN A 345 1.26 -18.82 11.77
N ARG A 346 2.53 -19.17 11.97
CA ARG A 346 2.92 -20.54 12.35
C ARG A 346 2.22 -21.01 13.63
N ARG A 347 1.87 -20.09 14.52
CA ARG A 347 1.24 -20.38 15.82
C ARG A 347 -0.28 -20.23 15.81
N THR A 348 -0.91 -20.07 14.65
CA THR A 348 -2.37 -19.96 14.57
C THR A 348 -3.06 -21.21 15.17
N PRO A 349 -4.07 -21.05 16.03
CA PRO A 349 -4.93 -22.17 16.44
C PRO A 349 -5.95 -22.56 15.36
N ASN A 350 -6.08 -21.75 14.29
CA ASN A 350 -7.08 -21.86 13.23
C ASN A 350 -6.45 -22.27 11.89
N LEU A 351 -5.45 -23.17 11.91
CA LEU A 351 -4.64 -23.50 10.73
C LEU A 351 -5.47 -23.92 9.50
N GLU A 352 -6.53 -24.70 9.70
CA GLU A 352 -7.41 -25.11 8.59
C GLU A 352 -8.18 -23.93 7.98
N LEU A 353 -8.66 -22.99 8.79
CA LEU A 353 -9.28 -21.77 8.27
C LEU A 353 -8.26 -20.91 7.52
N ALA A 354 -7.03 -20.81 8.05
CA ALA A 354 -5.95 -20.06 7.41
C ALA A 354 -5.56 -20.66 6.05
N LYS A 355 -5.48 -21.99 5.94
CA LYS A 355 -5.27 -22.72 4.67
C LYS A 355 -6.35 -22.39 3.64
N HIS A 356 -7.62 -22.49 4.02
CA HIS A 356 -8.73 -22.15 3.13
C HIS A 356 -8.75 -20.67 2.77
N PHE A 357 -8.30 -19.79 3.65
CA PHE A 357 -8.15 -18.37 3.34
C PHE A 357 -7.04 -18.13 2.31
N ILE A 358 -5.89 -18.79 2.42
CA ILE A 358 -4.84 -18.72 1.39
C ILE A 358 -5.35 -19.20 0.03
N ALA A 359 -6.13 -20.28 0.00
CA ALA A 359 -6.78 -20.75 -1.21
C ALA A 359 -7.77 -19.73 -1.79
N TYR A 360 -8.54 -19.06 -0.93
CA TYR A 360 -9.47 -18.01 -1.32
C TYR A 360 -8.76 -16.82 -2.00
N LEU A 361 -7.54 -16.46 -1.60
CA LEU A 361 -6.78 -15.38 -2.26
C LEU A 361 -6.43 -15.72 -3.71
N GLY A 362 -6.32 -17.01 -4.06
CA GLY A 362 -6.15 -17.48 -5.44
C GLY A 362 -7.47 -17.64 -6.21
N ASP A 363 -8.63 -17.51 -5.54
CA ASP A 363 -9.94 -17.75 -6.14
C ASP A 363 -10.38 -16.60 -7.04
N GLU A 364 -11.18 -16.92 -8.05
CA GLU A 364 -11.71 -15.94 -8.99
C GLU A 364 -12.56 -14.87 -8.30
N SER A 365 -13.33 -15.23 -7.26
CA SER A 365 -14.17 -14.27 -6.53
C SER A 365 -13.35 -13.22 -5.79
N TYR A 366 -12.20 -13.59 -5.23
CA TYR A 366 -11.28 -12.64 -4.60
C TYR A 366 -10.62 -11.75 -5.64
N ASN A 367 -10.09 -12.33 -6.71
CA ASN A 367 -9.43 -11.58 -7.77
C ASN A 367 -10.38 -10.57 -8.45
N ARG A 368 -11.63 -10.95 -8.71
CA ARG A 368 -12.67 -10.01 -9.20
C ARG A 368 -12.95 -8.91 -8.18
N ALA A 369 -13.04 -9.23 -6.89
CA ALA A 369 -13.24 -8.21 -5.85
C ALA A 369 -12.06 -7.22 -5.77
N ILE A 370 -10.82 -7.68 -5.99
CA ILE A 370 -9.63 -6.83 -6.09
C ILE A 370 -9.74 -5.90 -7.31
N ASP A 371 -10.08 -6.42 -8.48
CA ASP A 371 -10.20 -5.64 -9.72
C ASP A 371 -11.31 -4.59 -9.67
N ASP A 372 -12.50 -4.99 -9.22
CA ASP A 372 -13.69 -4.11 -9.15
C ASP A 372 -13.46 -2.96 -8.16
N ALA A 373 -12.88 -3.28 -7.00
CA ALA A 373 -12.52 -2.28 -5.99
C ALA A 373 -11.27 -1.46 -6.37
N ALA A 374 -10.52 -1.88 -7.39
CA ALA A 374 -9.21 -1.36 -7.74
C ALA A 374 -8.16 -1.49 -6.63
N ASP A 375 -8.26 -2.49 -5.74
CA ASP A 375 -7.37 -2.74 -4.58
C ASP A 375 -6.07 -3.48 -4.98
N ALA A 376 -5.46 -3.03 -6.08
CA ALA A 376 -4.24 -3.58 -6.69
C ALA A 376 -3.36 -2.49 -7.29
#